data_AF-A0A7X9JES0-F1
#
_entry.id   AF-A0A7X9JES0-F1
#
_cell.length_a   1.000
_cell.length_b   1.000
_cell.length_c   1.000
_cell.angle_alpha   90.00
_cell.angle_beta   90.00
_cell.angle_gamma   90.00
#
_symmetry.space_group_name_H-M   'P 1'
#
loop_
_entity.id
_entity.type
_entity.pdbx_description
1 polymer ?
#
loop_
_entity_poly.entity_id
_entity_poly.type
_entity_poly.pdbx_seq_one_letter_code
_entity_poly.pdbx_strand_id
1 'polypeptide(L)'
;MTRSDMKKNKSKTKIILAALIVGMAVIAGIVYWHSGNDGDTGAAVDATQPVALNMSEQDIVDAEKNASIAAVSGETVTGTVTERPDYITEIEWQVLQSVTRQNPDIKLNDLVNKMLFAKKKQAWLSAEKDSAERKLLAKQLLDMIPGQVAMEAIDGATAQTMEAELHADLVR
;
A
#
# COMPACT_ATOMS: atom_id res chain seq x y z
N MET A 1 -36.62 -26.37 21.09
CA MET A 1 -37.03 -25.49 19.97
C MET A 1 -36.29 -24.16 20.14
N THR A 2 -35.16 -23.98 19.44
CA THR A 2 -34.88 -23.04 18.30
C THR A 2 -34.63 -21.62 18.79
N ARG A 3 -33.42 -21.02 18.79
CA ARG A 3 -32.35 -20.87 17.76
C ARG A 3 -32.88 -20.21 16.48
N SER A 4 -32.33 -19.03 16.16
CA SER A 4 -32.75 -18.02 15.14
C SER A 4 -33.77 -17.02 15.73
N ASP A 5 -33.59 -15.70 15.72
CA ASP A 5 -33.10 -14.85 14.63
C ASP A 5 -32.45 -13.56 15.15
N MET A 6 -31.14 -13.39 14.93
CA MET A 6 -30.52 -12.05 14.85
C MET A 6 -29.52 -12.06 13.72
N LYS A 7 -30.02 -12.04 12.47
CA LYS A 7 -29.21 -11.88 11.27
C LYS A 7 -29.76 -10.73 10.44
N LYS A 8 -29.37 -9.50 10.77
CA LYS A 8 -29.51 -8.34 9.86
C LYS A 8 -28.72 -7.11 10.31
N ASN A 9 -27.40 -7.20 10.31
CA ASN A 9 -26.55 -6.27 9.56
C ASN A 9 -25.14 -6.89 9.54
N LYS A 10 -24.61 -7.22 8.37
CA LYS A 10 -23.21 -7.69 8.22
C LYS A 10 -22.65 -7.38 6.83
N SER A 11 -23.22 -6.36 6.18
CA SER A 11 -23.00 -6.07 4.77
C SER A 11 -22.42 -4.67 4.48
N LYS A 12 -22.36 -3.76 5.46
CA LYS A 12 -21.78 -2.42 5.23
C LYS A 12 -20.34 -2.29 5.73
N THR A 13 -19.96 -3.04 6.77
CA THR A 13 -18.59 -3.02 7.34
C THR A 13 -17.56 -3.70 6.43
N LYS A 14 -17.99 -4.65 5.58
CA LYS A 14 -17.07 -5.40 4.70
C LYS A 14 -16.54 -4.60 3.51
N ILE A 15 -17.19 -3.50 3.12
CA ILE A 15 -16.76 -2.71 1.95
C ILE A 15 -15.61 -1.78 2.34
N ILE A 16 -15.58 -1.28 3.58
CA ILE A 16 -14.48 -0.44 4.08
C ILE A 16 -13.21 -1.29 4.28
N LEU A 17 -13.37 -2.55 4.68
CA LEU A 17 -12.25 -3.48 4.85
C LEU A 17 -11.50 -3.78 3.53
N ALA A 18 -12.17 -3.68 2.38
CA ALA A 18 -11.54 -3.92 1.07
C ALA A 18 -10.68 -2.75 0.58
N ALA A 19 -10.90 -1.52 1.09
CA ALA A 19 -10.15 -0.33 0.68
C ALA A 19 -8.87 -0.08 1.50
N LEU A 20 -8.70 -0.78 2.62
CA LEU A 20 -7.54 -0.63 3.54
C LEU A 20 -6.44 -1.70 3.32
N ILE A 21 -6.63 -2.61 2.36
CA ILE A 21 -5.67 -3.69 2.00
C ILE A 21 -4.86 -3.26 0.78
N VAL A 22 -4.50 -1.98 0.65
CA VAL A 22 -3.59 -1.56 -0.44
C VAL A 22 -2.17 -2.02 -0.12
N GLY A 23 -1.76 -1.95 1.15
CA GLY A 23 -0.44 -2.41 1.60
C GLY A 23 -0.20 -3.90 1.35
N MET A 24 -1.15 -4.75 1.75
CA MET A 24 -1.05 -6.20 1.54
C MET A 24 -1.17 -6.61 0.07
N ALA A 25 -1.95 -5.91 -0.77
CA ALA A 25 -2.03 -6.23 -2.20
C ALA A 25 -0.71 -5.91 -2.94
N VAL A 26 -0.04 -4.81 -2.57
CA VAL A 26 1.29 -4.46 -3.10
C VAL A 26 2.34 -5.47 -2.64
N ILE A 27 2.31 -5.87 -1.36
CA ILE A 27 3.19 -6.92 -0.83
C ILE A 27 2.97 -8.27 -1.53
N ALA A 28 1.70 -8.68 -1.70
CA ALA A 28 1.36 -9.92 -2.41
C ALA A 28 1.79 -9.88 -3.88
N GLY A 29 1.65 -8.74 -4.55
CA GLY A 29 2.15 -8.52 -5.91
C GLY A 29 3.66 -8.63 -6.01
N ILE A 30 4.40 -8.04 -5.07
CA ILE A 30 5.87 -8.10 -5.02
C ILE A 30 6.36 -9.55 -4.80
N VAL A 31 5.72 -10.31 -3.91
CA VAL A 31 6.08 -11.72 -3.68
C VAL A 31 5.71 -12.60 -4.88
N TYR A 32 4.52 -12.43 -5.45
CA TYR A 32 4.05 -13.25 -6.58
C TYR A 32 4.87 -13.05 -7.86
N TRP A 33 5.39 -11.84 -8.09
CA TRP A 33 6.18 -11.54 -9.28
C TRP A 33 7.62 -12.08 -9.18
N HIS A 34 8.16 -12.22 -7.97
CA HIS A 34 9.49 -12.77 -7.73
C HIS A 34 9.51 -14.30 -7.56
N SER A 35 8.38 -14.92 -7.17
CA SER A 35 8.22 -16.37 -7.18
C SER A 35 7.91 -16.89 -8.59
N GLY A 36 8.94 -16.98 -9.43
CA GLY A 36 8.84 -17.70 -10.71
C GLY A 36 8.49 -19.18 -10.47
N ASN A 37 7.31 -19.60 -10.94
CA ASN A 37 6.88 -20.95 -11.36
C ASN A 37 7.24 -22.22 -10.54
N ASP A 38 7.84 -22.15 -9.37
CA ASP A 38 8.08 -23.34 -8.57
C ASP A 38 6.89 -23.58 -7.65
N GLY A 39 6.15 -24.65 -7.95
CA GLY A 39 4.97 -25.11 -7.21
C GLY A 39 5.27 -25.65 -5.82
N ASP A 40 6.02 -24.89 -5.03
CA ASP A 40 6.23 -25.12 -3.61
C ASP A 40 5.53 -24.01 -2.82
N THR A 41 4.24 -24.24 -2.55
CA THR A 41 3.47 -23.55 -1.53
C THR A 41 4.05 -23.90 -0.15
N GLY A 42 5.22 -23.36 0.17
CA GLY A 42 6.04 -23.75 1.31
C GLY A 42 6.66 -22.58 2.08
N ALA A 43 6.21 -21.35 1.85
CA ALA A 43 6.52 -20.22 2.72
C ALA A 43 5.26 -19.34 2.82
N ALA A 44 4.31 -19.80 3.62
CA ALA A 44 3.45 -18.85 4.31
C ALA A 44 4.40 -17.86 5.00
N VAL A 45 4.45 -16.62 4.50
CA VAL A 45 5.03 -15.51 5.26
C VAL A 45 4.52 -15.67 6.68
N ASP A 46 5.44 -15.89 7.61
CA ASP A 46 5.13 -16.04 9.03
C ASP A 46 4.71 -14.66 9.55
N ALA A 47 3.53 -14.21 9.09
CA ALA A 47 2.81 -13.03 9.51
C ALA A 47 2.22 -13.24 10.92
N THR A 48 2.49 -14.38 11.54
CA THR A 48 2.25 -14.72 12.94
C THR A 48 3.30 -14.06 13.85
N GLN A 49 3.68 -12.81 13.58
CA GLN A 49 4.48 -12.03 14.52
C GLN A 49 3.61 -11.52 15.69
N PRO A 50 4.16 -11.42 16.91
CA PRO A 50 3.41 -11.14 18.13
C PRO A 50 2.73 -9.77 18.17
N VAL A 51 3.13 -8.83 17.30
CA VAL A 51 2.56 -7.47 17.29
C VAL A 51 1.15 -7.47 16.69
N ALA A 52 0.95 -8.16 15.55
CA ALA A 52 -0.37 -8.27 14.93
C ALA A 52 -1.35 -9.10 15.77
N LEU A 53 -0.86 -10.08 16.55
CA LEU A 53 -1.68 -10.94 17.39
C LEU A 53 -2.19 -10.25 18.67
N ASN A 54 -1.54 -9.16 19.09
CA ASN A 54 -1.89 -8.42 20.30
C ASN A 54 -2.67 -7.11 20.03
N MET A 55 -2.79 -6.69 18.77
CA MET A 55 -3.54 -5.49 18.39
C MET A 55 -5.00 -5.82 18.11
N SER A 56 -5.91 -4.94 18.51
CA SER A 56 -7.31 -5.08 18.11
C SER A 56 -7.48 -4.73 16.62
N GLU A 57 -8.57 -5.23 16.01
CA GLU A 57 -8.92 -4.85 14.63
C GLU A 57 -9.03 -3.33 14.47
N GLN A 58 -9.53 -2.64 15.50
CA GLN A 58 -9.66 -1.18 15.51
C GLN A 58 -8.29 -0.49 15.50
N ASP A 59 -7.33 -0.99 16.27
CA ASP A 59 -5.97 -0.42 16.31
C ASP A 59 -5.27 -0.54 14.96
N ILE A 60 -5.49 -1.66 14.24
CA ILE A 60 -4.94 -1.87 12.90
C ILE A 60 -5.55 -0.88 11.90
N VAL A 61 -6.88 -0.71 11.94
CA VAL A 61 -7.59 0.25 11.07
C VAL A 61 -7.12 1.67 11.34
N ASP A 62 -6.97 2.06 12.60
CA ASP A 62 -6.54 3.40 12.98
C ASP A 62 -5.07 3.63 12.59
N ALA A 63 -4.20 2.63 12.73
CA ALA A 63 -2.81 2.69 12.26
C ALA A 63 -2.73 2.89 10.74
N GLU A 64 -3.50 2.12 9.96
CA GLU A 64 -3.53 2.26 8.49
C GLU A 64 -4.09 3.61 8.05
N LYS A 65 -5.12 4.10 8.73
CA LYS A 65 -5.66 5.44 8.48
C LYS A 65 -4.62 6.52 8.74
N ASN A 66 -3.93 6.46 9.88
CA ASN A 66 -2.90 7.43 10.24
C ASN A 66 -1.72 7.38 9.26
N ALA A 67 -1.26 6.18 8.89
CA ALA A 67 -0.22 6.00 7.89
C ALA A 67 -0.62 6.55 6.51
N SER A 68 -1.89 6.37 6.12
CA SER A 68 -2.42 6.92 4.85
C SER A 68 -2.46 8.44 4.86
N ILE A 69 -2.81 9.06 6.00
CA ILE A 69 -2.75 10.52 6.17
C ILE A 69 -1.30 11.01 6.07
N ALA A 70 -0.37 10.35 6.77
CA ALA A 70 1.05 10.69 6.72
C ALA A 70 1.64 10.55 5.30
N ALA A 71 1.14 9.61 4.50
CA ALA A 71 1.59 9.41 3.12
C ALA A 71 1.36 10.63 2.22
N VAL A 72 0.33 11.45 2.48
CA VAL A 72 0.02 12.64 1.67
C VAL A 72 1.17 13.65 1.72
N SER A 73 1.78 13.85 2.88
CA SER A 73 2.96 14.71 3.06
C SER A 73 4.30 13.96 2.96
N GLY A 74 4.28 12.63 2.89
CA GLY A 74 5.49 11.82 2.79
C GLY A 74 6.26 12.05 1.49
N GLU A 75 7.57 11.90 1.58
CA GLU A 75 8.53 12.05 0.48
C GLU A 75 9.22 10.71 0.18
N THR A 76 9.63 10.54 -1.08
CA THR A 76 10.42 9.39 -1.50
C THR A 76 11.76 9.38 -0.77
N VAL A 77 12.11 8.25 -0.19
CA VAL A 77 13.39 8.08 0.50
C VAL A 77 14.48 7.80 -0.53
N THR A 78 15.59 8.51 -0.40
CA THR A 78 16.82 8.27 -1.17
C THR A 78 17.88 7.63 -0.28
N GLY A 79 18.61 6.64 -0.79
CA GLY A 79 19.64 5.94 -0.02
C GLY A 79 19.09 4.91 0.98
N THR A 80 19.85 4.64 2.03
CA THR A 80 19.55 3.58 3.01
C THR A 80 18.43 4.01 3.95
N VAL A 81 17.41 3.16 4.10
CA VAL A 81 16.35 3.35 5.11
C VAL A 81 16.80 2.70 6.42
N THR A 82 17.04 3.52 7.44
CA THR A 82 17.42 3.06 8.79
C THR A 82 16.27 3.08 9.79
N GLU A 83 15.23 3.87 9.51
CA GLU A 83 14.08 4.07 10.38
C GLU A 83 12.77 3.90 9.60
N ARG A 84 11.72 3.45 10.30
CA ARG A 84 10.38 3.29 9.72
C ARG A 84 9.76 4.66 9.44
N PRO A 85 9.37 4.99 8.20
CA PRO A 85 8.62 6.20 7.91
C PRO A 85 7.22 6.17 8.55
N ASP A 86 6.69 7.34 8.93
CA ASP A 86 5.36 7.46 9.58
C ASP A 86 4.20 6.97 8.71
N TYR A 87 4.39 6.95 7.39
CA TYR A 87 3.42 6.43 6.43
C TYR A 87 3.47 4.90 6.25
N ILE A 88 4.27 4.20 7.06
CA ILE A 88 4.36 2.73 7.09
C ILE A 88 3.96 2.24 8.48
N THR A 89 3.00 1.32 8.54
CA THR A 89 2.59 0.74 9.82
C THR A 89 3.64 -0.23 10.36
N GLU A 90 3.57 -0.57 11.64
CA GLU A 90 4.53 -1.51 12.24
C GLU A 90 4.50 -2.88 11.56
N ILE A 91 3.29 -3.33 11.21
CA ILE A 91 3.07 -4.59 10.52
C ILE A 91 3.69 -4.53 9.11
N GLU A 92 3.41 -3.47 8.35
CA GLU A 92 4.00 -3.27 7.02
C GLU A 92 5.54 -3.25 7.11
N TRP A 93 6.09 -2.51 8.08
CA TRP A 93 7.54 -2.38 8.26
C TRP A 93 8.24 -3.72 8.51
N GLN A 94 7.69 -4.54 9.40
CA GLN A 94 8.21 -5.87 9.68
C GLN A 94 8.17 -6.76 8.44
N VAL A 95 7.10 -6.66 7.64
CA VAL A 95 6.97 -7.41 6.38
C VAL A 95 8.01 -6.95 5.36
N LEU A 96 8.18 -5.64 5.15
CA LEU A 96 9.19 -5.11 4.22
C LEU A 96 10.62 -5.54 4.62
N GLN A 97 10.94 -5.49 5.92
CA GLN A 97 12.22 -6.00 6.43
C GLN A 97 12.37 -7.52 6.28
N SER A 98 11.28 -8.28 6.40
CA SER A 98 11.31 -9.73 6.19
C SER A 98 11.61 -10.06 4.72
N VAL A 99 10.91 -9.39 3.78
CA VAL A 99 11.09 -9.58 2.34
C VAL A 99 12.54 -9.29 1.92
N THR A 100 13.11 -8.19 2.40
CA THR A 100 14.49 -7.79 2.06
C THR A 100 15.56 -8.69 2.68
N ARG A 101 15.31 -9.25 3.88
CA ARG A 101 16.18 -10.27 4.47
C ARG A 101 16.17 -11.59 3.70
N GLN A 102 15.03 -11.95 3.12
CA GLN A 102 14.87 -13.18 2.33
C GLN A 102 15.36 -13.01 0.88
N ASN A 103 15.32 -11.77 0.36
CA ASN A 103 15.66 -11.45 -1.03
C ASN A 103 16.67 -10.29 -1.02
N PRO A 104 17.99 -10.58 -0.93
CA PRO A 104 19.01 -9.55 -0.76
C PRO A 104 19.15 -8.59 -1.97
N ASP A 105 18.65 -8.99 -3.14
CA ASP A 105 18.63 -8.16 -4.34
C ASP A 105 17.55 -7.05 -4.27
N ILE A 106 16.54 -7.23 -3.41
CA ILE A 106 15.47 -6.26 -3.19
C ILE A 106 15.92 -5.27 -2.12
N LYS A 107 15.91 -3.97 -2.46
CA LYS A 107 16.29 -2.93 -1.53
C LYS A 107 15.09 -2.43 -0.73
N LEU A 108 15.29 -2.19 0.57
CA LEU A 108 14.23 -1.72 1.47
C LEU A 108 13.70 -0.34 1.08
N ASN A 109 14.56 0.57 0.61
CA ASN A 109 14.14 1.89 0.13
C ASN A 109 13.18 1.78 -1.07
N ASP A 110 13.39 0.82 -1.96
CA ASP A 110 12.52 0.63 -3.11
C ASP A 110 11.13 0.16 -2.65
N LEU A 111 11.07 -0.78 -1.71
CA LEU A 111 9.80 -1.22 -1.13
C LEU A 111 9.04 -0.11 -0.40
N VAL A 112 9.77 0.72 0.37
CA VAL A 112 9.21 1.89 1.05
C VAL A 112 8.63 2.88 0.04
N ASN A 113 9.36 3.17 -1.04
CA ASN A 113 8.92 4.10 -2.07
C ASN A 113 7.74 3.57 -2.89
N LYS A 114 7.67 2.25 -3.12
CA LYS A 114 6.49 1.59 -3.69
C LYS A 114 5.27 1.77 -2.79
N MET A 115 5.44 1.62 -1.48
CA MET A 115 4.36 1.77 -0.52
C MET A 115 3.84 3.22 -0.46
N LEU A 116 4.74 4.19 -0.43
CA LEU A 116 4.38 5.61 -0.47
C LEU A 116 3.54 5.92 -1.71
N PHE A 117 3.97 5.44 -2.88
CA PHE A 117 3.23 5.64 -4.13
C PHE A 117 1.83 5.03 -4.08
N ALA A 118 1.72 3.80 -3.59
CA ALA A 118 0.44 3.13 -3.47
C ALA A 118 -0.54 3.87 -2.55
N LYS A 119 -0.07 4.35 -1.38
CA LYS A 119 -0.89 5.13 -0.45
C LYS A 119 -1.29 6.49 -1.03
N LYS A 120 -0.38 7.22 -1.69
CA LYS A 120 -0.70 8.48 -2.38
C LYS A 120 -1.69 8.26 -3.53
N LYS A 121 -1.56 7.17 -4.29
CA LYS A 121 -2.51 6.81 -5.35
C LYS A 121 -3.90 6.56 -4.78
N GLN A 122 -3.99 5.83 -3.67
CA GLN A 122 -5.26 5.60 -2.99
C GLN A 122 -5.87 6.90 -2.44
N ALA A 123 -5.05 7.79 -1.88
CA ALA A 123 -5.50 9.11 -1.45
C ALA A 123 -6.04 9.92 -2.64
N TRP A 124 -5.34 9.92 -3.78
CA TRP A 124 -5.79 10.62 -5.00
C TRP A 124 -7.12 10.08 -5.52
N LEU A 125 -7.28 8.75 -5.57
CA LEU A 125 -8.53 8.11 -5.98
C LEU A 125 -9.70 8.45 -5.05
N SER A 126 -9.42 8.61 -3.76
CA SER A 126 -10.42 8.92 -2.73
C SER A 126 -10.73 10.41 -2.59
N ALA A 127 -9.82 11.28 -3.05
CA ALA A 127 -9.97 12.72 -2.94
C ALA A 127 -11.13 13.23 -3.81
N GLU A 128 -11.84 14.24 -3.29
CA GLU A 128 -12.93 14.89 -4.00
C GLU A 128 -12.46 15.41 -5.36
N LYS A 129 -13.30 15.20 -6.37
CA LYS A 129 -13.00 15.64 -7.75
C LYS A 129 -12.76 17.14 -7.78
N ASP A 130 -11.77 17.57 -8.56
CA ASP A 130 -11.38 18.98 -8.77
C ASP A 130 -10.90 19.72 -7.49
N SER A 131 -10.77 19.02 -6.35
CA SER A 131 -10.24 19.59 -5.11
C SER A 131 -8.75 19.94 -5.20
N ALA A 132 -8.31 20.88 -4.37
CA ALA A 132 -6.90 21.24 -4.25
C ALA A 132 -6.02 20.06 -3.82
N GLU A 133 -6.55 19.20 -2.93
CA GLU A 133 -5.87 17.97 -2.49
C GLU A 133 -5.66 17.01 -3.67
N ARG A 134 -6.69 16.77 -4.48
CA ARG A 134 -6.59 15.88 -5.64
C ARG A 134 -5.56 16.37 -6.65
N LYS A 135 -5.51 17.68 -6.91
CA LYS A 135 -4.50 18.30 -7.79
C LYS A 135 -3.08 18.21 -7.23
N LEU A 136 -2.93 18.43 -5.91
CA LEU A 136 -1.64 18.29 -5.23
C LEU A 136 -1.12 16.85 -5.34
N LEU A 137 -1.97 15.86 -5.01
CA LEU A 137 -1.63 14.44 -5.12
C LEU A 137 -1.33 14.05 -6.56
N ALA A 138 -2.07 14.57 -7.55
CA ALA A 138 -1.81 14.30 -8.95
C ALA A 138 -0.42 14.76 -9.39
N LYS A 139 -0.01 15.97 -8.96
CA LYS A 139 1.34 16.47 -9.20
C LYS A 139 2.41 15.58 -8.55
N GLN A 140 2.24 15.24 -7.28
CA GLN A 140 3.19 14.38 -6.56
C GLN A 140 3.31 13.00 -7.21
N LEU A 141 2.19 12.42 -7.67
CA LEU A 141 2.20 11.12 -8.33
C LEU A 141 2.91 11.17 -9.68
N LEU A 142 2.70 12.23 -10.49
CA LEU A 142 3.44 12.43 -11.74
C LEU A 142 4.96 12.46 -11.50
N ASP A 143 5.40 13.19 -10.46
CA ASP A 143 6.82 13.27 -10.11
C ASP A 143 7.40 11.90 -9.68
N MET A 144 6.57 11.01 -9.13
CA MET A 144 6.98 9.68 -8.67
C MET A 144 7.01 8.61 -9.77
N ILE A 145 6.21 8.75 -10.84
CA ILE A 145 6.03 7.70 -11.87
C ILE A 145 7.36 7.20 -12.46
N PRO A 146 8.34 8.05 -12.85
CA PRO A 146 9.60 7.57 -13.41
C PRO A 146 10.34 6.61 -12.47
N GLY A 147 10.34 6.92 -11.16
CA GLY A 147 10.93 6.04 -10.14
C GLY A 147 10.15 4.73 -9.99
N GLN A 148 8.83 4.78 -10.05
CA GLN A 148 7.98 3.58 -9.95
C GLN A 148 8.16 2.64 -11.15
N VAL A 149 8.37 3.17 -12.35
CA VAL A 149 8.72 2.37 -13.53
C VAL A 149 10.11 1.74 -13.36
N ALA A 150 11.10 2.53 -12.91
CA ALA A 150 12.47 2.02 -12.72
C ALA A 150 12.57 0.94 -11.63
N MET A 151 11.75 1.04 -10.58
CA MET A 151 11.64 0.02 -9.53
C MET A 151 10.68 -1.11 -9.91
N GLU A 152 10.11 -1.09 -11.12
CA GLU A 152 9.14 -2.07 -11.61
C GLU A 152 7.91 -2.23 -10.70
N ALA A 153 7.48 -1.12 -10.10
CA ALA A 153 6.24 -1.06 -9.33
C ALA A 153 5.00 -0.97 -10.23
N ILE A 154 5.17 -0.34 -11.40
CA ILE A 154 4.20 -0.24 -12.48
C ILE A 154 4.93 -0.44 -13.81
N ASP A 155 4.26 -1.03 -14.79
CA ASP A 155 4.78 -1.11 -16.15
C ASP A 155 4.57 0.21 -16.92
N GLY A 156 5.21 0.33 -18.09
CA GLY A 156 5.15 1.54 -18.91
C GLY A 156 3.76 1.87 -19.47
N ALA A 157 2.91 0.87 -19.74
CA ALA A 157 1.55 1.11 -20.22
C ALA A 157 0.64 1.63 -19.10
N THR A 158 0.79 1.06 -17.91
CA THR A 158 0.14 1.53 -16.67
C THR A 158 0.60 2.95 -16.34
N ALA A 159 1.89 3.25 -16.48
CA ALA A 159 2.43 4.60 -16.28
C ALA A 159 1.81 5.61 -17.24
N GLN A 160 1.79 5.35 -18.56
CA GLN A 160 1.20 6.25 -19.56
C GLN A 160 -0.28 6.52 -19.31
N THR A 161 -1.04 5.48 -18.95
CA THR A 161 -2.47 5.60 -18.62
C THR A 161 -2.65 6.51 -17.41
N MET A 162 -1.86 6.27 -16.36
CA MET A 162 -1.93 7.06 -15.14
C MET A 162 -1.50 8.52 -15.37
N GLU A 163 -0.43 8.78 -16.12
CA GLU A 163 0.00 10.13 -16.48
C GLU A 163 -1.13 10.91 -17.17
N ALA A 164 -1.84 10.29 -18.11
CA ALA A 164 -2.96 10.93 -18.80
C ALA A 164 -4.11 11.31 -17.83
N GLU A 165 -4.46 10.42 -16.90
CA GLU A 165 -5.49 10.69 -15.89
C GLU A 165 -5.07 11.80 -14.93
N LEU A 166 -3.83 11.78 -14.46
CA LEU A 166 -3.28 12.78 -13.54
C LEU A 166 -3.21 14.15 -14.21
N HIS A 167 -2.74 14.23 -15.46
CA HIS A 167 -2.72 15.48 -16.22
C HIS A 167 -4.12 16.05 -16.45
N ALA A 168 -5.13 15.20 -16.70
CA ALA A 168 -6.51 15.63 -16.86
C ALA A 168 -7.06 16.32 -15.59
N ASP A 169 -6.65 15.88 -14.40
CA ASP A 169 -7.03 16.51 -13.13
C ASP A 169 -6.31 17.85 -12.88
N LEU A 170 -5.14 18.08 -13.49
CA LEU A 170 -4.41 19.34 -13.36
C LEU A 170 -4.97 20.48 -14.21
N VAL A 171 -5.72 20.17 -15.27
CA VAL A 171 -6.25 21.16 -16.23
C VAL A 171 -7.74 21.48 -16.05
N ARG A 172 -8.43 20.77 -15.16
CA ARG A 172 -9.81 21.07 -14.74
C ARG A 172 -9.83 22.16 -13.67
#